data_AF-A0A6J4HHL7-F1
#
_entry.id   AF-A0A6J4HHL7-F1
#
_cell.length_a   1.000
_cell.length_b   1.000
_cell.length_c   1.000
_cell.angle_alpha   90.00
_cell.angle_beta   90.00
_cell.angle_gamma   90.00
#
_symmetry.space_group_name_H-M   'P 1'
#
loop_
_entity.id
_entity.type
_entity.pdbx_description
1 polymer ?
#
loop_
_entity_poly.entity_id
_entity_poly.type
_entity_poly.pdbx_seq_one_letter_code
_entity_poly.pdbx_strand_id
1 'polypeptide(L)'
;YEKLIEQICKVVSDTLPAHATVVVVSKGDDNLIDLGGRQGWHFPQNEDGAYAGYYPHDSAQVIAHLEALREKGGEFLLLPSTALWWLDHYAEFNQYLEQKYPVVFRQNDVCVIFALSKSERQAQRLSKESEGPAVTG
;
A
#
# COMPACT_ATOMS: atom_id res chain seq x y z
N TYR A 1 14.53 -9.11 9.44
CA TYR A 1 13.36 -9.18 8.55
C TYR A 1 12.08 -8.99 9.36
N GLU A 2 11.90 -9.72 10.45
CA GLU A 2 10.75 -9.55 11.38
C GLU A 2 10.54 -8.11 11.85
N LYS A 3 11.60 -7.40 12.27
CA LYS A 3 11.53 -5.97 12.64
C LYS A 3 10.91 -5.08 11.55
N LEU A 4 11.16 -5.37 10.28
CA LEU A 4 10.60 -4.61 9.16
C LEU A 4 9.09 -4.85 9.07
N ILE A 5 8.64 -6.10 9.23
CA ILE A 5 7.21 -6.45 9.24
C ILE A 5 6.51 -5.76 10.41
N GLU A 6 7.09 -5.78 11.61
CA GLU A 6 6.54 -5.08 12.78
C GLU A 6 6.41 -3.57 12.53
N GLN A 7 7.42 -2.95 11.92
CA GLN A 7 7.39 -1.53 11.55
C GLN A 7 6.31 -1.24 10.49
N ILE A 8 6.18 -2.10 9.48
CA ILE A 8 5.15 -1.98 8.45
C ILE A 8 3.76 -2.09 9.08
N CYS A 9 3.51 -3.11 9.91
CA CYS A 9 2.24 -3.30 10.60
C CYS A 9 1.91 -2.11 11.52
N LYS A 10 2.90 -1.54 12.19
CA LYS A 10 2.75 -0.33 12.98
C LYS A 10 2.38 0.88 12.12
N VAL A 11 3.11 1.13 11.04
CA VAL A 11 2.82 2.24 10.11
C VAL A 11 1.42 2.09 9.52
N VAL A 12 1.06 0.91 9.02
CA VAL A 12 -0.27 0.63 8.51
C VAL A 12 -1.33 0.85 9.59
N SER A 13 -1.02 0.49 10.84
CA SER A 13 -1.93 0.70 11.97
C SER A 13 -2.16 2.16 12.32
N ASP A 14 -1.11 2.96 12.31
CA ASP A 14 -1.12 4.39 12.64
C ASP A 14 -1.65 5.25 11.48
N THR A 15 -1.57 4.78 10.23
CA THR A 15 -1.87 5.60 9.02
C THR A 15 -3.13 5.17 8.27
N LEU A 16 -3.51 3.89 8.32
CA LEU A 16 -4.59 3.35 7.50
C LEU A 16 -5.83 2.97 8.34
N PRO A 17 -7.04 3.17 7.79
CA PRO A 17 -8.28 2.69 8.41
C PRO A 17 -8.24 1.19 8.71
N ALA A 18 -8.99 0.76 9.74
CA ALA A 18 -9.03 -0.65 10.15
C ALA A 18 -9.65 -1.60 9.09
N HIS A 19 -10.45 -1.08 8.16
CA HIS A 19 -11.11 -1.83 7.09
C HIS A 19 -10.45 -1.62 5.72
N ALA A 20 -9.28 -0.97 5.68
CA ALA A 20 -8.61 -0.65 4.44
C ALA A 20 -8.13 -1.92 3.72
N THR A 21 -8.32 -1.94 2.40
CA THR A 21 -7.70 -2.95 1.53
C THR A 21 -6.36 -2.44 1.02
N VAL A 22 -5.29 -3.15 1.35
CA VAL A 22 -3.91 -2.74 1.05
C VAL A 22 -3.27 -3.73 0.08
N VAL A 23 -2.94 -3.23 -1.10
CA VAL A 23 -2.17 -3.97 -2.12
C VAL A 23 -0.68 -3.85 -1.77
N VAL A 24 0.02 -4.96 -1.58
CA VAL A 24 1.40 -5.00 -1.10
C VAL A 24 2.31 -5.62 -2.14
N VAL A 25 3.41 -4.96 -2.50
CA VAL A 25 4.48 -5.54 -3.32
C VAL A 25 5.28 -6.54 -2.46
N SER A 26 4.66 -7.67 -2.18
CA SER A 26 5.11 -8.66 -1.21
C SER A 26 6.07 -9.70 -1.78
N LYS A 27 6.15 -9.82 -3.12
CA LYS A 27 6.88 -10.90 -3.80
C LYS A 27 6.45 -12.32 -3.36
N GLY A 28 5.21 -12.45 -2.89
CA GLY A 28 4.65 -13.71 -2.39
C GLY A 28 4.95 -14.01 -0.92
N ASP A 29 5.44 -13.03 -0.15
CA ASP A 29 5.57 -13.20 1.29
C ASP A 29 4.25 -12.91 2.01
N ASP A 30 3.66 -13.95 2.60
CA ASP A 30 2.40 -13.86 3.34
C ASP A 30 2.51 -12.98 4.59
N ASN A 31 3.70 -12.87 5.20
CA ASN A 31 3.89 -12.02 6.38
C ASN A 31 3.77 -10.53 6.05
N LEU A 32 3.93 -10.15 4.78
CA LEU A 32 3.79 -8.76 4.35
C LEU A 32 2.34 -8.36 4.07
N ILE A 33 1.42 -9.32 3.97
CA ILE A 33 -0.01 -9.06 3.80
C ILE A 33 -0.81 -9.30 5.10
N ASP A 34 -0.22 -9.89 6.13
CA ASP A 34 -0.80 -10.00 7.47
C ASP A 34 -0.70 -8.67 8.25
N LEU A 35 -1.53 -7.70 7.87
CA LEU A 35 -1.48 -6.32 8.34
C LEU A 35 -2.32 -6.06 9.60
N GLY A 36 -2.34 -7.03 10.52
CA GLY A 36 -3.00 -6.90 11.82
C GLY A 36 -4.52 -6.76 11.73
N GLY A 37 -5.17 -7.58 10.88
CA GLY A 37 -6.62 -7.60 10.70
C GLY A 37 -7.16 -6.77 9.53
N ARG A 38 -6.30 -6.03 8.82
CA ARG A 38 -6.62 -5.39 7.54
C ARG A 38 -6.51 -6.38 6.38
N GLN A 39 -7.19 -6.07 5.28
CA GLN A 39 -7.18 -6.93 4.11
C GLN A 39 -5.94 -6.63 3.25
N GLY A 40 -4.90 -7.45 3.39
CA GLY A 40 -3.70 -7.39 2.56
C GLY A 40 -3.84 -8.23 1.29
N TRP A 41 -3.50 -7.66 0.13
CA TRP A 41 -3.48 -8.34 -1.16
C TRP A 41 -2.06 -8.39 -1.71
N HIS A 42 -1.69 -9.50 -2.34
CA HIS A 42 -0.38 -9.59 -2.98
C HIS A 42 -0.34 -8.75 -4.26
N PHE A 43 0.85 -8.27 -4.58
CA PHE A 43 1.14 -7.66 -5.85
C PHE A 43 2.47 -8.18 -6.42
N PRO A 44 2.47 -8.69 -7.66
CA PRO A 44 1.30 -9.07 -8.47
C PRO A 44 0.56 -10.30 -7.94
N GLN A 45 -0.74 -10.42 -8.22
CA GLN A 45 -1.59 -11.56 -7.85
C GLN A 45 -2.41 -12.08 -9.04
N ASN A 46 -2.74 -13.36 -9.04
CA ASN A 46 -3.64 -13.98 -10.02
C ASN A 46 -5.12 -13.66 -9.70
N GLU A 47 -6.04 -14.16 -10.53
CA GLU A 47 -7.48 -13.89 -10.39
C GLU A 47 -8.05 -14.35 -9.04
N ASP A 48 -7.48 -15.41 -8.47
CA ASP A 48 -7.83 -16.00 -7.16
C ASP A 48 -7.30 -15.16 -5.98
N GLY A 49 -6.40 -14.20 -6.22
CA GLY A 49 -5.76 -13.37 -5.19
C GLY A 49 -4.48 -13.96 -4.62
N ALA A 50 -4.05 -15.13 -5.10
CA ALA A 50 -2.74 -15.69 -4.76
C ALA A 50 -1.62 -14.98 -5.53
N TYR A 51 -0.41 -14.95 -4.96
CA TYR A 51 0.75 -14.36 -5.64
C TYR A 51 0.95 -14.98 -7.03
N ALA A 52 1.11 -14.12 -8.04
CA ALA A 52 1.12 -14.55 -9.43
C ALA A 52 2.35 -15.39 -9.81
N GLY A 53 3.42 -15.36 -9.00
CA GLY A 53 4.64 -16.15 -9.23
C GLY A 53 5.58 -15.57 -10.29
N TYR A 54 5.20 -14.48 -10.96
CA TYR A 54 6.01 -13.80 -11.96
C TYR A 54 6.05 -12.29 -11.72
N TYR A 55 7.13 -11.64 -12.19
CA TYR A 55 7.24 -10.19 -12.24
C TYR A 55 6.66 -9.68 -13.56
N PRO A 56 5.94 -8.54 -13.58
CA PRO A 56 5.50 -7.93 -14.82
C PRO A 56 6.70 -7.56 -15.70
N HIS A 57 6.59 -7.73 -17.01
CA HIS A 57 7.73 -7.50 -17.92
C HIS A 57 8.10 -6.01 -18.02
N ASP A 58 7.11 -5.12 -17.96
CA ASP A 58 7.28 -3.68 -18.18
C ASP A 58 6.34 -2.86 -17.31
N SER A 59 6.65 -1.56 -17.17
CA SER A 59 5.85 -0.58 -16.42
C SER A 59 4.37 -0.59 -16.82
N ALA A 60 4.05 -0.74 -18.12
CA ALA A 60 2.68 -0.78 -18.61
C ALA A 60 1.86 -1.94 -18.01
N GLN A 61 2.47 -3.12 -17.85
CA GLN A 61 1.81 -4.26 -17.22
C GLN A 61 1.66 -4.06 -15.71
N VAL A 62 2.66 -3.48 -15.05
CA VAL A 62 2.57 -3.11 -13.63
C VAL A 62 1.40 -2.16 -13.38
N ILE A 63 1.29 -1.11 -14.21
CA ILE A 63 0.23 -0.11 -14.13
C ILE A 63 -1.14 -0.76 -14.36
N ALA A 64 -1.29 -1.53 -15.44
CA ALA A 64 -2.57 -2.18 -15.77
C ALA A 64 -3.03 -3.13 -14.64
N HIS A 65 -2.10 -3.90 -14.07
CA HIS A 65 -2.40 -4.80 -12.95
C HIS A 65 -2.81 -4.03 -11.70
N LEU A 66 -2.13 -2.92 -11.40
CA LEU A 66 -2.46 -2.07 -10.26
C LEU A 66 -3.85 -1.45 -10.40
N GLU A 67 -4.19 -0.93 -11.59
CA GLU A 67 -5.52 -0.36 -11.84
C GLU A 67 -6.61 -1.43 -11.73
N ALA A 68 -6.38 -2.64 -12.23
CA ALA A 68 -7.33 -3.74 -12.07
C ALA A 68 -7.59 -4.08 -10.59
N LEU A 69 -6.53 -4.08 -9.75
CA LEU A 69 -6.69 -4.30 -8.31
C LEU A 69 -7.38 -3.12 -7.62
N ARG A 70 -7.09 -1.90 -8.05
CA ARG A 70 -7.81 -0.71 -7.57
C ARG A 70 -9.30 -0.81 -7.85
N GLU A 71 -9.67 -1.20 -9.07
CA GLU A 71 -11.08 -1.42 -9.47
C GLU A 71 -11.74 -2.58 -8.71
N LYS A 72 -10.98 -3.62 -8.36
CA LYS A 72 -11.43 -4.72 -7.49
C LYS A 72 -11.69 -4.29 -6.04
N GLY A 73 -11.13 -3.14 -5.61
CA GLY A 73 -11.31 -2.59 -4.27
C GLY A 73 -10.02 -2.25 -3.53
N GLY A 74 -8.85 -2.34 -4.17
CA GLY A 74 -7.58 -1.92 -3.59
C GLY A 74 -7.58 -0.41 -3.32
N GLU A 75 -7.51 -0.04 -2.04
CA GLU A 75 -7.57 1.37 -1.62
C GLU A 75 -6.18 2.00 -1.47
N PHE A 76 -5.20 1.19 -1.07
CA PHE A 76 -3.82 1.64 -0.83
C PHE A 76 -2.81 0.70 -1.50
N LEU A 77 -1.68 1.24 -1.94
CA LEU A 77 -0.52 0.48 -2.40
C LEU A 77 0.62 0.67 -1.40
N LEU A 78 1.18 -0.43 -0.91
CA LEU A 78 2.34 -0.46 -0.02
C LEU A 78 3.54 -1.10 -0.72
N LEU A 79 4.65 -0.37 -0.76
CA LEU A 79 5.94 -0.88 -1.19
C LEU A 79 6.87 -0.96 0.03
N PRO A 80 7.24 -2.16 0.51
CA PRO A 80 8.25 -2.29 1.57
C PRO A 80 9.63 -1.83 1.06
N SER A 81 10.54 -1.51 1.97
CA SER A 81 11.92 -1.10 1.64
C SER A 81 12.65 -2.12 0.75
N THR A 82 12.34 -3.41 0.92
CA THR A 82 12.84 -4.53 0.09
C THR A 82 12.30 -4.54 -1.36
N ALA A 83 11.29 -3.72 -1.65
CA ALA A 83 10.65 -3.57 -2.95
C ALA A 83 10.75 -2.15 -3.53
N LEU A 84 11.35 -1.19 -2.82
CA LEU A 84 11.44 0.20 -3.32
C LEU A 84 12.23 0.33 -4.63
N TRP A 85 13.17 -0.58 -4.89
CA TRP A 85 13.89 -0.66 -6.17
C TRP A 85 12.96 -0.82 -7.39
N TRP A 86 11.70 -1.25 -7.21
CA TRP A 86 10.69 -1.24 -8.27
C TRP A 86 10.43 0.16 -8.81
N LEU A 87 10.50 1.19 -7.97
CA LEU A 87 10.25 2.58 -8.38
C LEU A 87 11.37 3.08 -9.30
N ASP A 88 12.60 2.62 -9.09
CA ASP A 88 13.74 2.91 -9.98
C ASP A 88 13.72 2.04 -11.24
N HIS A 89 13.36 0.75 -11.10
CA HIS A 89 13.35 -0.20 -12.22
C HIS A 89 12.21 0.08 -13.22
N TYR A 90 11.01 0.38 -12.72
CA TYR A 90 9.84 0.73 -13.50
C TYR A 90 9.60 2.25 -13.42
N ALA A 91 10.48 3.03 -14.06
CA ALA A 91 10.46 4.50 -13.96
C ALA A 91 9.11 5.10 -14.36
N GLU A 92 8.47 4.61 -15.44
CA GLU A 92 7.14 5.08 -15.86
C GLU A 92 6.04 4.74 -14.85
N PHE A 93 6.16 3.60 -14.16
CA PHE A 93 5.24 3.23 -13.07
C PHE A 93 5.41 4.20 -11.89
N ASN A 94 6.63 4.53 -11.50
CA ASN A 94 6.87 5.50 -10.43
C ASN A 94 6.32 6.89 -10.81
N GLN A 95 6.60 7.37 -12.03
CA GLN A 95 6.05 8.65 -12.51
C GLN A 95 4.53 8.65 -12.51
N TYR A 96 3.91 7.54 -12.93
CA TYR A 96 2.47 7.38 -12.90
C TYR A 96 1.89 7.42 -11.49
N LEU A 97 2.53 6.74 -10.53
CA LEU A 97 2.14 6.79 -9.12
C LEU A 97 2.23 8.20 -8.54
N GLU A 98 3.38 8.86 -8.70
CA GLU A 98 3.62 10.19 -8.14
C GLU A 98 2.72 11.26 -8.77
N GLN A 99 2.30 11.09 -10.03
CA GLN A 99 1.39 12.01 -10.70
C GLN A 99 -0.08 11.75 -10.36
N LYS A 100 -0.50 10.49 -10.21
CA LYS A 100 -1.92 10.11 -10.08
C LYS A 100 -2.37 9.94 -8.63
N TYR A 101 -1.46 9.54 -7.74
CA TYR A 101 -1.78 9.11 -6.38
C TYR A 101 -0.99 9.88 -5.33
N PRO A 102 -1.66 10.43 -4.29
CA PRO A 102 -0.94 11.06 -3.19
C PRO A 102 -0.22 10.01 -2.34
N VAL A 103 0.97 10.38 -1.87
CA VAL A 103 1.74 9.60 -0.90
C VAL A 103 1.17 9.86 0.50
N VAL A 104 0.71 8.81 1.17
CA VAL A 104 0.20 8.85 2.54
C VAL A 104 1.33 8.77 3.56
N PHE A 105 2.33 7.94 3.26
CA PHE A 105 3.49 7.74 4.11
C PHE A 105 4.70 7.37 3.26
N ARG A 106 5.88 7.91 3.62
CA ARG A 106 7.15 7.57 2.97
C ARG A 106 8.27 7.53 3.99
N GLN A 107 8.83 6.34 4.17
CA GLN A 107 10.06 6.14 4.92
C GLN A 107 10.90 5.09 4.19
N ASN A 108 12.02 5.51 3.61
CA ASN A 108 12.81 4.67 2.69
C ASN A 108 13.33 3.38 3.35
N ASP A 109 13.61 3.40 4.65
CA ASP A 109 14.07 2.22 5.39
C ASP A 109 12.94 1.24 5.76
N VAL A 110 11.67 1.65 5.63
CA VAL A 110 10.49 0.86 6.04
C VAL A 110 9.55 0.60 4.87
N CYS A 111 8.80 1.60 4.42
CA CYS A 111 7.86 1.46 3.31
C CYS A 111 7.39 2.81 2.74
N VAL A 112 6.79 2.74 1.57
CA VAL A 112 6.03 3.84 0.95
C VAL A 112 4.60 3.39 0.73
N ILE A 113 3.63 4.27 1.06
CA ILE A 113 2.20 4.02 0.92
C ILE A 113 1.57 5.09 0.03
N PHE A 114 0.90 4.66 -1.03
CA PHE A 114 0.12 5.50 -1.95
C PHE A 114 -1.38 5.24 -1.74
N ALA A 115 -2.20 6.29 -1.81
CA ALA A 115 -3.66 6.14 -1.81
C ALA A 115 -4.17 5.98 -3.25
N LEU A 116 -4.70 4.80 -3.59
CA LEU A 116 -5.20 4.46 -4.92
C LEU A 116 -6.64 4.95 -5.14
N SER A 117 -7.46 4.96 -4.09
CA SER A 117 -8.81 5.50 -4.17
C SER A 117 -8.85 6.93 -3.65
N LYS A 118 -9.45 7.84 -4.42
CA LYS A 118 -9.92 9.14 -3.92
C LYS A 118 -11.11 8.93 -2.98
N SER A 119 -10.92 8.21 -1.90
CA SER A 119 -11.82 8.32 -0.75
C SER A 119 -11.49 9.63 -0.03
N GLU A 120 -11.79 10.77 -0.66
CA GLU A 120 -11.69 12.10 -0.04
C GLU A 120 -12.46 12.16 1.29
N ARG A 121 -13.46 11.28 1.47
CA ARG A 121 -14.20 11.10 2.73
C ARG A 121 -13.44 10.34 3.83
N GLN A 122 -12.48 9.49 3.51
CA GLN A 122 -11.70 8.74 4.51
C GLN A 122 -10.44 9.51 4.92
N ALA A 123 -9.74 10.13 3.96
CA ALA A 123 -8.56 10.97 4.23
C ALA A 123 -8.88 12.21 5.11
N GLN A 124 -10.09 12.79 4.97
CA GLN A 124 -10.55 13.89 5.83
C GLN A 124 -11.01 13.45 7.24
N ARG A 125 -11.29 12.16 7.47
CA ARG A 125 -11.56 11.63 8.82
C ARG A 125 -10.27 11.31 9.56
N LEU A 126 -9.26 10.76 8.88
CA LEU A 126 -7.91 10.53 9.43
C LEU A 126 -7.21 11.82 9.90
N SER A 127 -7.53 12.96 9.28
CA SER A 127 -7.02 14.27 9.69
C SER A 127 -7.86 14.95 10.78
N LYS A 128 -9.07 14.45 11.10
CA LYS A 128 -9.93 14.96 12.19
C LYS A 128 -9.93 14.11 13.46
N GLU A 129 -9.59 12.82 13.38
CA GLU A 129 -9.60 11.93 14.57
C GLU A 129 -8.30 11.99 15.39
N SER A 130 -7.26 12.69 14.89
CA SER A 130 -6.04 13.00 15.66
C SER A 130 -6.18 14.23 16.58
N GLU A 131 -7.31 14.94 16.54
CA GLU A 131 -7.70 15.91 17.56
C GLU A 131 -8.62 15.22 18.57
N GLY A 132 -8.03 14.36 19.40
CA GLY A 132 -8.71 13.92 20.62
C GLY A 132 -9.08 15.15 21.45
N PRO A 133 -10.27 15.21 22.09
CA PRO A 133 -10.57 16.30 22.99
C PRO A 133 -9.65 16.16 24.20
N ALA A 134 -8.57 16.93 24.21
CA ALA A 134 -7.95 17.38 25.44
C ALA A 134 -8.94 18.37 26.08
N VAL A 135 -9.93 17.84 26.81
CA VAL A 135 -10.76 18.63 27.74
C VAL A 135 -10.84 17.83 29.06
N THR A 136 -10.00 18.17 30.05
CA THR A 136 -10.22 19.16 31.12
C THR A 136 -11.13 18.63 32.24
N GLY A 137 -10.58 18.51 33.45
CA GLY A 137 -11.35 18.34 34.69
C GLY A 137 -10.65 17.49 35.72
#